data_AF-A0A166NE15-F1
#
_entry.id   AF-A0A166NE15-F1
#
_cell.length_a   1.000
_cell.length_b   1.000
_cell.length_c   1.000
_cell.angle_alpha   90.00
_cell.angle_beta   90.00
_cell.angle_gamma   90.00
#
_symmetry.space_group_name_H-M   'P 1'
#
loop_
_entity.id
_entity.type
_entity.pdbx_description
1 polymer ?
#
loop_
_entity_poly.entity_id
_entity_poly.type
_entity_poly.pdbx_seq_one_letter_code
_entity_poly.pdbx_strand_id
1 'polypeptide(L)'
;MGCHHLRVQYPPFKDIKNFQTIGIGSEKLSDFSWAFVPNLNTQAFGVAYLTTHPKEEASLPIAAWPLILFVFMATQSGLTLALHYCEAIINTTRDEQVWRQAASSRGVAISQQWPLRAALSSWRNVFLPVSKSFCHWMFGHSLTVIGVFSQSPNISGGFAGSNFLGIEVLARCAQVWYLSAVLVCFATITTLIAIYKPPGPQPAAYGHFQTLADLVDEWHPVLYWGHKGDKDDVCHAGTSDKPLLQPVQMDREYAGELDQKSPSTAYMQSE
;
A
#
# COMPACT_ATOMS: atom_id res chain seq x y z
N MET A 1 -49.98 31.11 48.49
CA MET A 1 -48.62 30.56 48.63
C MET A 1 -48.61 29.15 48.07
N GLY A 2 -48.23 29.02 46.80
CA GLY A 2 -48.07 27.73 46.13
C GLY A 2 -46.58 27.39 46.06
N CYS A 3 -46.23 26.15 46.37
CA CYS A 3 -44.90 25.60 46.10
C CYS A 3 -45.12 24.27 45.39
N HIS A 4 -44.98 24.30 44.06
CA HIS A 4 -44.97 23.11 43.21
C HIS A 4 -43.63 22.39 43.38
N HIS A 5 -43.66 21.18 43.95
CA HIS A 5 -42.51 20.29 43.91
C HIS A 5 -42.57 19.47 42.61
N LEU A 6 -41.84 19.93 41.59
CA LEU A 6 -41.54 19.16 40.38
C LEU A 6 -40.65 17.97 40.77
N ARG A 7 -41.19 16.75 40.70
CA ARG A 7 -40.41 15.51 40.79
C ARG A 7 -40.06 15.09 39.36
N VAL A 8 -38.82 15.30 38.96
CA VAL A 8 -38.27 14.79 37.70
C VAL A 8 -38.22 13.27 37.79
N GLN A 9 -39.00 12.60 36.96
CA GLN A 9 -39.03 11.14 36.84
C GLN A 9 -38.02 10.77 35.76
N TYR A 10 -36.83 10.30 36.16
CA TYR A 10 -35.88 9.71 35.22
C TYR A 10 -36.43 8.36 34.75
N PRO A 11 -36.41 8.04 33.44
CA PRO A 11 -36.73 6.69 32.99
C PRO A 11 -35.68 5.72 33.55
N PRO A 12 -36.07 4.48 33.87
CA PRO A 12 -35.13 3.47 34.32
C PRO A 12 -34.09 3.24 33.22
N PHE A 13 -32.83 3.42 33.60
CA PHE A 13 -31.66 3.08 32.79
C PHE A 13 -31.74 1.58 32.50
N LYS A 14 -32.22 1.21 31.31
CA LYS A 14 -32.34 -0.18 30.88
C LYS A 14 -30.95 -0.80 30.87
N ASP A 15 -30.83 -1.89 31.61
CA ASP A 15 -29.63 -2.71 31.76
C ASP A 15 -28.91 -2.95 30.43
N ILE A 16 -27.79 -2.24 30.23
CA ILE A 16 -26.72 -2.69 29.35
C ILE A 16 -25.87 -3.66 30.18
N LYS A 17 -26.42 -4.85 30.45
CA LYS A 17 -25.69 -5.96 31.06
C LYS A 17 -25.89 -7.19 30.19
N ASN A 18 -24.94 -7.40 29.28
CA ASN A 18 -24.36 -8.71 28.99
C ASN A 18 -23.29 -8.56 27.89
N PHE A 19 -22.15 -7.97 28.25
CA PHE A 19 -20.92 -8.33 27.55
C PHE A 19 -20.50 -9.70 28.10
N GLN A 20 -20.99 -10.78 27.50
CA GLN A 20 -20.40 -12.10 27.74
C GLN A 20 -19.02 -12.10 27.10
N THR A 21 -17.98 -12.08 27.92
CA THR A 21 -16.64 -12.45 27.49
C THR A 21 -16.67 -13.96 27.20
N ILE A 22 -16.84 -14.34 25.93
CA ILE A 22 -16.77 -15.74 25.52
C ILE A 22 -15.31 -16.16 25.61
N GLY A 23 -14.94 -16.82 26.71
CA GLY A 23 -13.57 -17.25 26.92
C GLY A 23 -13.25 -17.89 28.27
N ILE A 24 -14.10 -18.79 28.79
CA ILE A 24 -13.67 -19.77 29.78
C ILE A 24 -14.17 -21.15 29.33
N GLY A 25 -13.45 -21.76 28.40
CA GLY A 25 -13.63 -23.16 28.03
C GLY A 25 -12.75 -24.04 28.92
N SER A 26 -13.36 -24.93 29.70
CA SER A 26 -12.69 -25.99 30.47
C SER A 26 -12.32 -27.22 29.60
N GLU A 27 -12.57 -27.15 28.30
CA GLU A 27 -12.21 -28.21 27.36
C GLU A 27 -10.77 -28.02 26.86
N LYS A 28 -10.04 -29.14 26.74
CA LYS A 28 -8.69 -29.17 26.17
C LYS A 28 -8.72 -28.42 24.84
N LEU A 29 -8.01 -27.28 24.76
CA LEU A 29 -7.88 -26.50 23.52
C LEU A 29 -7.55 -27.47 22.40
N SER A 30 -8.46 -27.59 21.43
CA SER A 30 -8.24 -28.39 20.22
C SER A 30 -6.89 -28.01 19.62
N ASP A 31 -6.13 -29.00 19.15
CA ASP A 31 -4.80 -28.78 18.57
C ASP A 31 -4.84 -27.58 17.60
N PHE A 32 -4.01 -26.58 17.89
CA PHE A 32 -3.99 -25.32 17.14
C PHE A 32 -3.73 -25.60 15.66
N SER A 33 -4.69 -25.25 14.80
CA SER A 33 -4.54 -25.43 13.35
C SER A 33 -3.73 -24.29 12.75
N TRP A 34 -2.57 -24.62 12.19
CA TRP A 34 -1.73 -23.75 11.35
C TRP A 34 -2.10 -23.85 9.87
N ALA A 35 -3.31 -24.30 9.52
CA ALA A 35 -3.71 -24.37 8.12
C ALA A 35 -3.66 -22.98 7.47
N PHE A 36 -3.11 -22.91 6.25
CA PHE A 36 -3.01 -21.65 5.51
C PHE A 36 -4.38 -21.04 5.25
N VAL A 37 -5.30 -21.85 4.73
CA VAL A 37 -6.73 -21.50 4.60
C VAL A 37 -7.45 -21.87 5.90
N PRO A 38 -8.31 -20.98 6.45
CA PRO A 38 -9.09 -21.28 7.64
C PRO A 38 -9.91 -22.57 7.53
N ASN A 39 -9.89 -23.36 8.60
CA ASN A 39 -10.71 -24.56 8.77
C ASN A 39 -11.42 -24.56 10.14
N LEU A 40 -12.22 -25.59 10.42
CA LEU A 40 -13.01 -25.70 11.65
C LEU A 40 -12.16 -25.68 12.94
N ASN A 41 -10.89 -26.07 12.87
CA ASN A 41 -9.96 -26.11 14.01
C ASN A 41 -9.11 -24.83 14.12
N THR A 42 -9.37 -23.82 13.29
CA THR A 42 -8.61 -22.57 13.31
C THR A 42 -9.09 -21.69 14.46
N GLN A 43 -8.18 -21.38 15.37
CA GLN A 43 -8.48 -20.49 16.50
C GLN A 43 -8.72 -19.06 16.01
N ALA A 44 -9.72 -18.42 16.60
CA ALA A 44 -10.07 -17.04 16.34
C ALA A 44 -10.37 -16.30 17.65
N PHE A 45 -10.00 -15.04 17.69
CA PHE A 45 -10.45 -14.09 18.70
C PHE A 45 -11.55 -13.25 18.08
N GLY A 46 -12.67 -13.05 18.78
CA GLY A 46 -13.78 -12.33 18.18
C GLY A 46 -14.83 -11.84 19.16
N VAL A 47 -15.74 -11.03 18.62
CA VAL A 47 -16.91 -10.53 19.33
C VAL A 47 -18.14 -11.11 18.67
N ALA A 48 -19.01 -11.73 19.48
CA ALA A 48 -20.28 -12.28 19.05
C ALA A 48 -21.43 -11.38 19.50
N TYR A 49 -22.33 -11.08 18.57
CA TYR A 49 -23.58 -10.36 18.82
C TYR A 49 -24.74 -11.34 18.61
N LEU A 50 -25.11 -12.08 19.65
CA LEU A 50 -26.12 -13.15 19.59
C LEU A 50 -27.43 -12.73 20.29
N THR A 51 -28.57 -13.13 19.74
CA THR A 51 -29.87 -13.04 20.44
C THR A 51 -30.10 -14.24 21.36
N THR A 52 -30.73 -14.00 22.51
CA THR A 52 -31.17 -15.05 23.44
C THR A 52 -32.52 -15.66 23.05
N HIS A 53 -33.24 -15.06 22.10
CA HIS A 53 -34.59 -15.48 21.68
C HIS A 53 -34.64 -15.78 20.17
N PRO A 54 -34.44 -17.03 19.74
CA PRO A 54 -34.36 -17.41 18.32
C PRO A 54 -35.69 -17.33 17.56
N LYS A 55 -36.79 -16.98 18.22
CA LYS A 55 -38.13 -16.80 17.62
C LYS A 55 -38.51 -15.34 17.39
N GLU A 56 -37.77 -14.40 17.98
CA GLU A 56 -37.88 -12.99 17.64
C GLU A 56 -36.92 -12.73 16.51
N GLU A 57 -37.34 -11.98 15.48
CA GLU A 57 -36.47 -11.60 14.36
C GLU A 57 -35.19 -11.00 14.95
N ALA A 58 -34.09 -11.76 14.86
CA ALA A 58 -32.80 -11.36 15.39
C ALA A 58 -32.27 -10.19 14.54
N SER A 59 -32.79 -9.00 14.79
CA SER A 59 -32.22 -7.78 14.26
C SER A 59 -30.98 -7.49 15.09
N LEU A 60 -29.84 -7.30 14.42
CA LEU A 60 -28.69 -6.71 15.09
C LEU A 60 -29.13 -5.40 15.74
N PRO A 61 -28.52 -5.02 16.87
CA PRO A 61 -28.55 -3.63 17.27
C PRO A 61 -28.03 -2.83 16.06
N ILE A 62 -28.88 -2.00 15.45
CA ILE A 62 -28.51 -1.15 14.30
C ILE A 62 -27.22 -0.37 14.60
N ALA A 63 -26.98 -0.08 15.88
CA ALA A 63 -25.78 0.57 16.39
C ALA A 63 -24.46 -0.25 16.29
N ALA A 64 -24.50 -1.59 16.16
CA ALA A 64 -23.29 -2.42 16.06
C ALA A 64 -22.63 -2.34 14.68
N TRP A 65 -23.41 -2.19 13.62
CA TRP A 65 -22.92 -2.12 12.24
C TRP A 65 -21.94 -0.97 12.00
N PRO A 66 -22.22 0.28 12.41
CA PRO A 66 -21.27 1.37 12.29
C PRO A 66 -19.92 1.07 12.94
N LEU A 67 -19.90 0.44 14.11
CA LEU A 67 -18.66 0.10 14.81
C LEU A 67 -17.86 -0.98 14.06
N ILE A 68 -18.54 -2.04 13.60
CA ILE A 68 -17.90 -3.11 12.81
C ILE A 68 -17.31 -2.51 11.53
N LEU A 69 -18.10 -1.76 10.77
CA LEU A 69 -17.63 -1.10 9.54
C LEU A 69 -16.48 -0.15 9.82
N PHE A 70 -16.52 0.60 10.92
CA PHE A 70 -15.43 1.49 11.31
C PHE A 70 -14.13 0.74 11.56
N VAL A 71 -14.16 -0.38 12.29
CA VAL A 71 -12.96 -1.20 12.54
C VAL A 71 -12.41 -1.80 11.23
N PHE A 72 -13.28 -2.29 10.35
CA PHE A 72 -12.88 -2.79 9.03
C PHE A 72 -12.28 -1.68 8.16
N MET A 73 -12.91 -0.50 8.11
CA MET A 73 -12.38 0.65 7.38
C MET A 73 -11.02 1.09 7.93
N ALA A 74 -10.86 1.17 9.25
CA ALA A 74 -9.61 1.58 9.88
C ALA A 74 -8.47 0.60 9.57
N THR A 75 -8.73 -0.70 9.68
CA THR A 75 -7.73 -1.74 9.39
C THR A 75 -7.41 -1.86 7.90
N GLN A 76 -8.44 -1.85 7.04
CA GLN A 76 -8.26 -1.89 5.58
C GLN A 76 -7.57 -0.63 5.07
N SER A 77 -7.91 0.56 5.57
CA SER A 77 -7.25 1.81 5.17
C SER A 77 -5.78 1.83 5.61
N GLY A 78 -5.46 1.37 6.82
CA GLY A 78 -4.08 1.23 7.29
C GLY A 78 -3.25 0.32 6.38
N LEU A 79 -3.80 -0.85 6.01
CA LEU A 79 -3.15 -1.77 5.07
C LEU A 79 -2.94 -1.11 3.69
N THR A 80 -3.99 -0.52 3.12
CA THR A 80 -3.94 0.16 1.82
C THR A 80 -2.90 1.28 1.82
N LEU A 81 -2.89 2.12 2.86
CA LEU A 81 -1.98 3.24 3.00
C LEU A 81 -0.52 2.78 3.05
N ALA A 82 -0.21 1.76 3.86
CA ALA A 82 1.14 1.20 3.96
C ALA A 82 1.63 0.65 2.61
N LEU A 83 0.77 -0.07 1.89
CA LEU A 83 1.09 -0.59 0.56
C LEU A 83 1.29 0.51 -0.49
N HIS A 84 0.55 1.62 -0.41
CA HIS A 84 0.75 2.77 -1.30
C HIS A 84 2.04 3.53 -1.02
N TYR A 85 2.44 3.69 0.25
CA TYR A 85 3.75 4.27 0.56
C TYR A 85 4.89 3.42 0.00
N CYS A 86 4.78 2.09 0.11
CA CYS A 86 5.78 1.19 -0.48
C CYS A 86 5.79 1.28 -2.01
N GLU A 87 4.62 1.39 -2.65
CA GLU A 87 4.52 1.63 -4.09
C GLU A 87 5.19 2.94 -4.50
N ALA A 88 5.00 4.03 -3.77
CA ALA A 88 5.66 5.30 -4.05
C ALA A 88 7.19 5.17 -4.01
N ILE A 89 7.74 4.48 -3.01
CA ILE A 89 9.18 4.20 -2.90
C ILE A 89 9.68 3.35 -4.08
N ILE A 90 8.96 2.28 -4.43
CA ILE A 90 9.37 1.40 -5.52
C ILE A 90 9.29 2.13 -6.87
N ASN A 91 8.28 2.97 -7.09
CA ASN A 91 8.15 3.77 -8.31
C ASN A 91 9.26 4.81 -8.43
N THR A 92 9.50 5.60 -7.38
CA THR A 92 10.57 6.62 -7.38
C THR A 92 11.97 6.01 -7.60
N THR A 93 12.26 4.86 -6.98
CA THR A 93 13.54 4.15 -7.21
C THR A 93 13.62 3.51 -8.59
N ARG A 94 12.51 3.08 -9.18
CA ARG A 94 12.47 2.61 -10.57
C ARG A 94 12.73 3.76 -11.54
N ASP A 95 12.10 4.89 -11.34
CA ASP A 95 12.26 6.06 -12.20
C ASP A 95 13.70 6.58 -12.12
N GLU A 96 14.32 6.54 -10.94
CA GLU A 96 15.76 6.77 -10.78
C GLU A 96 16.60 5.76 -11.57
N GLN A 97 16.28 4.46 -11.53
CA GLN A 97 17.00 3.45 -12.32
C GLN A 97 16.88 3.68 -13.83
N VAL A 98 15.73 4.15 -14.30
CA VAL A 98 15.53 4.54 -15.70
C VAL A 98 16.39 5.75 -16.03
N TRP A 99 16.39 6.78 -15.18
CA TRP A 99 17.28 7.94 -15.31
C TRP A 99 18.76 7.52 -15.38
N ARG A 100 19.17 6.54 -14.55
CA ARG A 100 20.54 6.01 -14.56
C ARG A 100 20.96 5.34 -15.86
N GLN A 101 20.02 4.90 -16.69
CA GLN A 101 20.33 4.30 -17.99
C GLN A 101 20.86 5.33 -18.98
N ALA A 102 20.58 6.63 -18.78
CA ALA A 102 21.12 7.66 -19.66
C ALA A 102 22.66 7.73 -19.60
N ALA A 103 23.30 7.44 -18.46
CA ALA A 103 24.77 7.34 -18.38
C ALA A 103 25.34 6.03 -18.94
N SER A 104 24.49 5.10 -19.39
CA SER A 104 24.95 3.87 -20.04
C SER A 104 25.20 4.09 -21.53
N SER A 105 25.99 3.20 -22.14
CA SER A 105 26.22 3.20 -23.60
C SER A 105 24.96 3.00 -24.44
N ARG A 106 23.84 2.58 -23.82
CA ARG A 106 22.55 2.37 -24.48
C ARG A 106 21.65 3.61 -24.44
N GLY A 107 21.91 4.55 -23.53
CA GLY A 107 21.05 5.71 -23.26
C GLY A 107 19.68 5.30 -22.71
N VAL A 108 18.81 6.29 -22.52
CA VAL A 108 17.40 6.09 -22.15
C VAL A 108 16.47 6.58 -23.25
N ALA A 109 15.58 5.71 -23.74
CA ALA A 109 14.61 6.09 -24.76
C ALA A 109 13.36 6.72 -24.12
N ILE A 110 13.00 7.94 -24.53
CA ILE A 110 11.90 8.72 -23.92
C ILE A 110 10.52 8.16 -24.27
N SER A 111 10.34 7.59 -25.45
CA SER A 111 9.07 6.93 -25.80
C SER A 111 9.30 5.93 -26.92
N GLN A 112 8.94 4.65 -26.71
CA GLN A 112 8.62 3.62 -27.73
C GLN A 112 8.24 2.26 -27.11
N GLN A 113 7.88 2.18 -25.82
CA GLN A 113 7.50 0.91 -25.21
C GLN A 113 5.98 0.78 -25.09
N TRP A 114 5.45 -0.36 -25.54
CA TRP A 114 4.05 -0.72 -25.36
C TRP A 114 3.72 -0.75 -23.86
N PRO A 115 2.64 -0.11 -23.40
CA PRO A 115 2.35 0.06 -21.96
C PRO A 115 2.35 -1.26 -21.18
N LEU A 116 1.76 -2.32 -21.75
CA LEU A 116 1.72 -3.65 -21.13
C LEU A 116 3.10 -4.32 -21.08
N ARG A 117 3.92 -4.12 -22.12
CA ARG A 117 5.29 -4.65 -22.15
C ARG A 117 6.17 -3.94 -21.13
N ALA A 118 6.03 -2.63 -20.98
CA ALA A 118 6.71 -1.87 -19.94
C ALA A 118 6.24 -2.25 -18.52
N ALA A 119 4.94 -2.51 -18.35
CA ALA A 119 4.38 -2.96 -17.09
C ALA A 119 4.84 -4.38 -16.68
N LEU A 120 5.15 -5.25 -17.64
CA LEU A 120 5.60 -6.61 -17.36
C LEU A 120 7.11 -6.82 -17.51
N SER A 121 7.86 -5.83 -18.02
CA SER A 121 9.29 -5.98 -18.33
C SER A 121 10.20 -6.00 -17.11
N SER A 122 9.74 -5.49 -15.96
CA SER A 122 10.52 -5.47 -14.73
C SER A 122 9.81 -6.20 -13.61
N TRP A 123 10.58 -6.98 -12.84
CA TRP A 123 10.06 -7.67 -11.66
C TRP A 123 9.44 -6.69 -10.66
N ARG A 124 9.94 -5.44 -10.57
CA ARG A 124 9.40 -4.38 -9.71
C ARG A 124 7.98 -3.99 -10.10
N ASN A 125 7.68 -3.92 -11.41
CA ASN A 125 6.35 -3.57 -11.92
C ASN A 125 5.32 -4.70 -11.72
N VAL A 126 5.77 -5.95 -11.68
CA VAL A 126 4.90 -7.13 -11.40
C VAL A 126 4.73 -7.35 -9.89
N PHE A 127 5.80 -7.14 -9.13
CA PHE A 127 5.85 -7.38 -7.69
C PHE A 127 4.81 -6.55 -6.93
N LEU A 128 4.65 -5.27 -7.27
CA LEU A 128 3.70 -4.37 -6.62
C LEU A 128 2.23 -4.80 -6.73
N PRO A 129 1.65 -4.98 -7.94
CA PRO A 129 0.24 -5.35 -8.07
C PRO A 129 -0.04 -6.75 -7.49
N VAL A 130 0.89 -7.69 -7.64
CA VAL A 130 0.76 -9.04 -7.07
C VAL A 130 0.78 -8.97 -5.54
N SER A 131 1.74 -8.26 -4.94
CA SER A 131 1.87 -8.16 -3.49
C SER A 131 0.67 -7.49 -2.86
N LYS A 132 0.14 -6.43 -3.48
CA LYS A 132 -1.08 -5.76 -3.02
C LYS A 132 -2.29 -6.69 -3.03
N SER A 133 -2.53 -7.34 -4.16
CA SER A 133 -3.66 -8.26 -4.33
C SER A 133 -3.56 -9.41 -3.33
N PHE A 134 -2.35 -9.94 -3.13
CA PHE A 134 -2.07 -11.01 -2.18
C PHE A 134 -2.27 -10.58 -0.72
N CYS A 135 -1.78 -9.40 -0.32
CA CYS A 135 -1.96 -8.89 1.05
C CYS A 135 -3.44 -8.63 1.37
N HIS A 136 -4.21 -8.06 0.44
CA HIS A 136 -5.65 -7.86 0.61
C HIS A 136 -6.41 -9.18 0.67
N TRP A 137 -6.02 -10.15 -0.15
CA TRP A 137 -6.59 -11.49 -0.10
C TRP A 137 -6.34 -12.18 1.24
N MET A 138 -5.11 -12.13 1.77
CA MET A 138 -4.79 -12.67 3.09
C MET A 138 -5.49 -11.91 4.23
N PHE A 139 -5.65 -10.59 4.09
CA PHE A 139 -6.44 -9.79 5.02
C PHE A 139 -7.90 -10.27 5.11
N GLY A 140 -8.51 -10.60 3.96
CA GLY A 140 -9.86 -11.16 3.90
C GLY A 140 -10.01 -12.52 4.62
N HIS A 141 -8.94 -13.30 4.73
CA HIS A 141 -8.93 -14.53 5.53
C HIS A 141 -8.64 -14.27 7.02
N SER A 142 -7.96 -13.17 7.33
CA SER A 142 -7.54 -12.83 8.69
C SER A 142 -8.69 -12.25 9.51
N LEU A 143 -9.53 -11.42 8.89
CA LEU A 143 -10.68 -10.79 9.51
C LEU A 143 -11.95 -11.13 8.75
N THR A 144 -12.86 -11.85 9.40
CA THR A 144 -14.11 -12.31 8.80
C THR A 144 -15.32 -11.94 9.64
N VAL A 145 -16.42 -11.62 8.99
CA VAL A 145 -17.74 -11.44 9.62
C VAL A 145 -18.60 -12.62 9.18
N ILE A 146 -19.09 -13.43 10.12
CA ILE A 146 -19.93 -14.60 9.82
C ILE A 146 -21.31 -14.45 10.48
N GLY A 147 -22.35 -14.89 9.77
CA GLY A 147 -23.69 -15.03 10.33
C GLY A 147 -23.84 -16.36 11.05
N VAL A 148 -24.38 -16.33 12.26
CA VAL A 148 -24.68 -17.52 13.06
C VAL A 148 -26.15 -17.86 12.91
N PHE A 149 -26.46 -19.11 12.63
CA PHE A 149 -27.83 -19.61 12.44
C PHE A 149 -28.09 -20.79 13.35
N SER A 150 -29.21 -20.78 14.06
CA SER A 150 -29.70 -21.94 14.82
C SER A 150 -30.49 -22.87 13.89
N GLN A 151 -30.19 -24.16 13.95
CA GLN A 151 -30.95 -25.19 13.25
C GLN A 151 -31.94 -25.81 14.25
N SER A 152 -33.24 -25.78 13.91
CA SER A 152 -34.24 -26.49 14.72
C SER A 152 -34.31 -27.95 14.24
N PRO A 153 -34.04 -28.95 15.10
CA PRO A 153 -34.25 -30.33 14.72
C PRO A 153 -35.75 -30.58 14.47
N ASN A 154 -36.10 -31.14 13.31
CA ASN A 154 -37.46 -31.61 13.06
C ASN A 154 -37.59 -33.06 13.55
N ILE A 155 -38.74 -33.39 14.15
CA ILE A 155 -39.02 -34.71 14.74
C ILE A 155 -39.05 -35.82 13.65
N SER A 156 -39.13 -35.44 12.37
CA SER A 156 -39.15 -36.33 11.20
C SER A 156 -37.83 -36.43 10.42
N GLY A 157 -36.71 -35.93 10.95
CA GLY A 157 -35.39 -36.07 10.31
C GLY A 157 -35.12 -35.17 9.10
N GLY A 158 -36.07 -34.27 8.75
CA GLY A 158 -35.84 -33.20 7.78
C GLY A 158 -35.33 -31.91 8.42
N PHE A 159 -34.60 -31.07 7.68
CA PHE A 159 -34.20 -29.74 8.17
C PHE A 159 -35.44 -28.83 8.30
N ALA A 160 -35.89 -28.54 9.52
CA ALA A 160 -36.86 -27.49 9.79
C ALA A 160 -36.11 -26.16 9.95
N GLY A 161 -36.36 -25.22 9.04
CA GLY A 161 -35.99 -23.78 9.09
C GLY A 161 -34.77 -23.35 9.90
N SER A 162 -33.80 -22.68 9.26
CA SER A 162 -32.72 -21.99 9.97
C SER A 162 -33.17 -20.61 10.46
N ASN A 163 -33.10 -20.37 11.78
CA ASN A 163 -33.33 -19.03 12.33
C ASN A 163 -31.99 -18.31 12.52
N PHE A 164 -31.88 -17.08 12.03
CA PHE A 164 -30.71 -16.24 12.27
C PHE A 164 -30.56 -15.94 13.76
N LEU A 165 -29.37 -16.19 14.31
CA LEU A 165 -29.06 -16.01 15.73
C LEU A 165 -28.21 -14.74 15.96
N GLY A 166 -27.41 -14.33 14.98
CA GLY A 166 -26.56 -13.15 15.13
C GLY A 166 -25.33 -13.15 14.23
N ILE A 167 -24.35 -12.32 14.59
CA ILE A 167 -23.10 -12.16 13.84
C ILE A 167 -21.91 -12.34 14.76
N GLU A 168 -20.87 -12.97 14.24
CA GLU A 168 -19.55 -13.02 14.86
C GLU A 168 -18.53 -12.29 13.98
N VAL A 169 -17.77 -11.39 14.60
CA VAL A 169 -16.61 -10.75 14.00
C VAL A 169 -15.37 -11.45 14.53
N LEU A 170 -14.67 -12.15 13.65
CA LEU A 170 -13.57 -13.04 14.00
C LEU A 170 -12.25 -12.57 13.39
N ALA A 171 -11.23 -12.44 14.23
CA ALA A 171 -9.82 -12.32 13.87
C ALA A 171 -9.15 -13.68 14.04
N ARG A 172 -8.80 -14.34 12.93
CA ARG A 172 -8.21 -15.68 12.94
C ARG A 172 -6.72 -15.61 13.22
N CYS A 173 -6.27 -16.25 14.29
CA CYS A 173 -4.94 -16.02 14.85
C CYS A 173 -3.82 -16.41 13.87
N ALA A 174 -3.89 -17.61 13.27
CA ALA A 174 -2.88 -18.09 12.33
C ALA A 174 -2.78 -17.18 11.09
N GLN A 175 -3.92 -16.77 10.53
CA GLN A 175 -3.97 -15.91 9.34
C GLN A 175 -3.45 -14.50 9.64
N VAL A 176 -3.76 -13.93 10.80
CA VAL A 176 -3.18 -12.66 11.27
C VAL A 176 -1.65 -12.77 11.38
N TRP A 177 -1.12 -13.88 11.87
CA TRP A 177 0.33 -14.14 11.89
C TRP A 177 0.93 -14.22 10.48
N TYR A 178 0.28 -14.91 9.55
CA TYR A 178 0.72 -14.97 8.15
C TYR A 178 0.72 -13.61 7.47
N LEU A 179 -0.36 -12.83 7.64
CA LEU A 179 -0.44 -11.46 7.15
C LEU A 179 0.69 -10.60 7.73
N SER A 180 0.92 -10.69 9.04
CA SER A 180 1.99 -9.93 9.71
C SER A 180 3.36 -10.29 9.18
N ALA A 181 3.67 -11.58 9.02
CA ALA A 181 4.94 -12.04 8.48
C ALA A 181 5.18 -11.55 7.04
N VAL A 182 4.14 -11.57 6.19
CA VAL A 182 4.23 -11.08 4.81
C VAL A 182 4.42 -9.56 4.78
N LEU A 183 3.71 -8.80 5.63
CA LEU A 183 3.89 -7.35 5.73
C LEU A 183 5.30 -6.98 6.20
N VAL A 184 5.86 -7.71 7.17
CA VAL A 184 7.26 -7.51 7.62
C VAL A 184 8.25 -7.81 6.49
N CYS A 185 8.05 -8.90 5.75
CA CYS A 185 8.89 -9.23 4.59
C CYS A 185 8.84 -8.13 3.53
N PHE A 186 7.64 -7.67 3.18
CA PHE A 186 7.42 -6.61 2.20
C PHE A 186 8.01 -5.26 2.64
N ALA A 187 7.83 -4.90 3.92
CA ALA A 187 8.42 -3.70 4.51
C ALA A 187 9.96 -3.78 4.51
N THR A 188 10.53 -4.95 4.81
CA THR A 188 11.98 -5.18 4.80
C THR A 188 12.54 -5.00 3.39
N ILE A 189 11.94 -5.66 2.38
CA ILE A 189 12.37 -5.53 0.99
C ILE A 189 12.27 -4.07 0.53
N THR A 190 11.16 -3.40 0.82
CA THR A 190 10.97 -1.98 0.46
C THR A 190 11.99 -1.08 1.16
N THR A 191 12.28 -1.34 2.43
CA THR A 191 13.30 -0.59 3.19
C THR A 191 14.68 -0.79 2.59
N LEU A 192 15.06 -2.02 2.25
CA LEU A 192 16.32 -2.31 1.56
C LEU A 192 16.42 -1.58 0.22
N ILE A 193 15.32 -1.52 -0.54
CA ILE A 193 15.26 -0.75 -1.79
C ILE A 193 15.42 0.76 -1.52
N ALA A 194 14.80 1.28 -0.47
CA ALA A 194 14.85 2.71 -0.13
C ALA A 194 16.24 3.18 0.34
N ILE A 195 16.95 2.36 1.11
CA ILE A 195 18.28 2.70 1.63
C ILE A 195 19.39 2.49 0.59
N TYR A 196 19.13 1.70 -0.45
CA TYR A 196 20.11 1.43 -1.49
C TYR A 196 20.35 2.69 -2.33
N LYS A 197 21.48 3.35 -2.09
CA LYS A 197 21.88 4.54 -2.86
C LYS A 197 22.28 4.13 -4.28
N PRO A 198 21.71 4.75 -5.32
CA PRO A 198 22.10 4.47 -6.69
C PRO A 198 23.56 4.95 -6.90
N PRO A 199 24.47 4.08 -7.32
CA PRO A 199 25.82 4.50 -7.68
C PRO A 199 25.81 5.18 -9.05
N GLY A 200 26.75 6.09 -9.26
CA GLY A 200 27.08 6.61 -10.57
C GLY A 200 27.16 8.13 -10.65
N PRO A 201 27.58 8.65 -11.81
CA PRO A 201 27.95 10.05 -11.99
C PRO A 201 26.80 11.02 -12.13
N GLN A 202 25.59 10.52 -12.41
CA GLN A 202 24.43 11.38 -12.56
C GLN A 202 23.96 11.94 -11.22
N PRO A 203 23.43 13.17 -11.20
CA PRO A 203 22.67 13.66 -10.06
C PRO A 203 21.41 12.81 -9.86
N ALA A 204 21.05 12.55 -8.61
CA ALA A 204 19.86 11.78 -8.29
C ALA A 204 18.60 12.65 -8.45
N ALA A 205 17.58 12.10 -9.10
CA ALA A 205 16.33 12.81 -9.35
C ALA A 205 15.12 12.13 -8.67
N TYR A 206 15.16 10.81 -8.47
CA TYR A 206 14.12 10.02 -7.80
C TYR A 206 12.70 10.27 -8.32
N GLY A 207 12.58 10.52 -9.64
CA GLY A 207 11.30 10.81 -10.28
C GLY A 207 10.77 12.24 -10.05
N HIS A 208 11.57 13.15 -9.47
CA HIS A 208 11.19 14.55 -9.36
C HIS A 208 11.29 15.24 -10.74
N PHE A 209 10.12 15.50 -11.35
CA PHE A 209 10.05 16.03 -12.72
C PHE A 209 10.78 17.35 -12.92
N GLN A 210 10.73 18.27 -11.93
CA GLN A 210 11.43 19.54 -12.05
C GLN A 210 12.95 19.33 -12.08
N THR A 211 13.50 18.52 -11.17
CA THR A 211 14.93 18.19 -11.17
C THR A 211 15.32 17.49 -12.47
N LEU A 212 14.49 16.57 -13.00
CA LEU A 212 14.76 15.97 -14.30
C LEU A 212 14.76 17.02 -15.42
N ALA A 213 13.82 17.96 -15.42
CA ALA A 213 13.77 19.01 -16.44
C ALA A 213 14.98 19.96 -16.35
N ASP A 214 15.44 20.27 -15.14
CA ASP A 214 16.62 21.11 -14.91
C ASP A 214 17.93 20.38 -15.28
N LEU A 215 17.96 19.04 -15.21
CA LEU A 215 19.11 18.22 -15.60
C LEU A 215 19.14 17.93 -17.11
N VAL A 216 18.00 17.85 -17.77
CA VAL A 216 17.92 17.60 -19.22
C VAL A 216 18.04 18.93 -19.97
N ASP A 217 19.27 19.25 -20.35
CA ASP A 217 19.60 20.42 -21.17
C ASP A 217 19.18 20.25 -22.65
N GLU A 218 19.18 19.02 -23.18
CA GLU A 218 18.80 18.71 -24.56
C GLU A 218 17.80 17.55 -24.65
N TRP A 219 16.64 17.82 -25.25
CA TRP A 219 15.58 16.81 -25.41
C TRP A 219 15.69 16.06 -26.74
N HIS A 220 16.01 14.76 -26.65
CA HIS A 220 16.13 13.86 -27.80
C HIS A 220 15.34 12.55 -27.60
N PRO A 221 14.97 11.81 -28.67
CA PRO A 221 14.24 10.54 -28.54
C PRO A 221 14.97 9.48 -27.69
N VAL A 222 16.30 9.53 -27.70
CA VAL A 222 17.18 8.77 -26.81
C VAL A 222 18.11 9.76 -26.15
N LEU A 223 18.15 9.77 -24.82
CA LEU A 223 19.03 10.62 -24.02
C LEU A 223 20.24 9.82 -23.56
N TYR A 224 21.42 10.40 -23.77
CA TYR A 224 22.67 9.98 -23.16
C TYR A 224 23.13 11.04 -22.17
N TRP A 225 23.72 10.62 -21.06
CA TRP A 225 24.32 11.51 -20.06
C TRP A 225 25.83 11.29 -20.01
N GLY A 226 26.61 12.36 -19.96
CA GLY A 226 28.06 12.23 -19.94
C GLY A 226 28.78 13.58 -19.91
N HIS A 227 30.09 13.52 -20.10
CA HIS A 227 30.94 14.70 -20.15
C HIS A 227 30.79 15.41 -21.51
N LYS A 228 30.52 16.73 -21.49
CA LYS A 228 30.36 17.57 -22.71
C LYS A 228 31.63 18.31 -23.11
N GLY A 229 32.45 18.69 -22.13
CA GLY A 229 33.73 19.35 -22.39
C GLY A 229 34.25 20.11 -21.18
N ASP A 230 35.49 20.57 -21.33
CA ASP A 230 36.22 21.39 -20.36
C ASP A 230 36.23 22.84 -20.86
N LYS A 231 35.84 23.79 -20.01
CA LYS A 231 35.98 25.21 -20.29
C LYS A 231 36.59 25.91 -19.08
N ASP A 232 37.67 26.66 -19.31
CA ASP A 232 38.34 27.43 -18.27
C ASP A 232 38.71 26.59 -17.03
N ASP A 233 39.18 25.35 -17.26
CA ASP A 233 39.53 24.34 -16.23
C ASP A 233 38.34 23.75 -15.43
N VAL A 234 37.11 24.03 -15.86
CA VAL A 234 35.88 23.51 -15.25
C VAL A 234 35.19 22.53 -16.20
N CYS A 235 34.87 21.33 -15.71
CA CYS A 235 34.19 20.29 -16.48
C CYS A 235 32.67 20.56 -16.54
N HIS A 236 32.04 20.18 -17.65
CA HIS A 236 30.58 20.20 -17.79
C HIS A 236 30.02 18.83 -18.16
N ALA A 237 28.85 18.50 -17.61
CA ALA A 237 28.11 17.28 -17.87
C ALA A 237 26.67 17.63 -18.24
N GLY A 238 26.07 16.84 -19.12
CA GLY A 238 24.71 17.08 -19.58
C GLY A 238 24.22 15.96 -20.48
N THR A 239 23.11 16.21 -21.16
CA THR A 239 22.43 15.26 -22.04
C THR A 239 22.78 15.47 -23.52
N SER A 240 22.78 14.39 -24.32
CA SER A 240 23.09 14.42 -25.76
C SER A 240 22.26 13.39 -26.53
N ASP A 241 22.12 13.58 -27.85
CA ASP A 241 21.51 12.66 -28.81
C ASP A 241 22.38 11.44 -29.13
N LYS A 242 23.68 11.51 -28.82
CA LYS A 242 24.66 10.48 -29.13
C LYS A 242 25.39 10.02 -27.85
N PRO A 243 25.88 8.77 -27.84
CA PRO A 243 26.74 8.32 -26.75
C PRO A 243 27.93 9.26 -26.59
N LEU A 244 28.05 9.88 -25.42
CA LEU A 244 29.20 10.72 -25.11
C LEU A 244 30.41 9.80 -24.88
N LEU A 245 31.47 10.06 -25.64
CA LEU A 245 32.65 9.20 -25.72
C LEU A 245 33.45 9.16 -24.41
N GLN A 246 33.32 10.19 -23.58
CA GLN A 246 34.02 10.30 -22.31
C GLN A 246 33.05 10.12 -21.14
N PRO A 247 33.32 9.16 -20.23
CA PRO A 247 32.57 9.07 -18.99
C PRO A 247 32.83 10.31 -18.12
N VAL A 248 31.86 10.63 -17.27
CA VAL A 248 32.02 11.69 -16.26
C VAL A 248 33.16 11.31 -15.30
N GLN A 249 34.07 12.26 -15.08
CA GLN A 249 35.24 12.10 -14.23
C GLN A 249 34.87 12.46 -12.78
N MET A 250 34.64 11.45 -11.94
CA MET A 250 34.14 11.65 -10.57
C MET A 250 35.15 12.34 -9.62
N ASP A 251 36.39 12.49 -10.06
CA ASP A 251 37.50 13.14 -9.36
C ASP A 251 37.65 14.63 -9.73
N ARG A 252 36.82 15.16 -10.65
CA ARG A 252 36.84 16.56 -11.08
C ARG A 252 35.59 17.31 -10.65
N GLU A 253 35.73 18.63 -10.53
CA GLU A 253 34.60 19.53 -10.28
C GLU A 253 33.82 19.78 -11.57
N TYR A 254 32.49 19.64 -11.48
CA TYR A 254 31.58 19.90 -12.57
C TYR A 254 30.69 21.09 -12.26
N ALA A 255 30.65 22.08 -13.15
CA ALA A 255 29.74 23.21 -13.04
C ALA A 255 28.43 22.98 -13.80
N GLY A 256 27.40 23.73 -13.40
CA GLY A 256 26.13 23.83 -14.12
C GLY A 256 26.29 24.40 -15.53
N GLU A 257 25.18 24.51 -16.25
CA GLU A 257 25.16 24.95 -17.64
C GLU A 257 25.94 26.27 -17.82
N LEU A 258 26.81 26.30 -18.84
CA LEU A 258 27.38 27.55 -19.31
C LEU A 258 26.22 28.38 -19.84
N ASP A 259 25.98 29.56 -19.26
CA ASP A 259 25.22 30.61 -19.94
C ASP A 259 25.92 30.84 -21.29
N GLN A 260 25.43 30.15 -22.32
CA GLN A 260 25.80 30.44 -23.68
C GLN A 260 25.20 31.81 -23.92
N LYS A 261 26.03 32.84 -23.73
CA LYS A 261 25.71 34.21 -24.13
C LYS A 261 25.35 34.13 -25.61
N SER A 262 24.05 34.09 -25.88
CA SER A 262 23.50 33.96 -27.22
C SER A 262 24.24 34.98 -28.09
N PRO A 263 24.81 34.59 -29.24
CA PRO A 263 25.52 35.53 -30.08
C PRO A 263 24.51 36.59 -30.49
N SER A 264 24.64 37.76 -29.88
CA SER A 264 23.87 38.93 -30.19
C SER A 264 23.95 39.11 -31.70
N THR A 265 22.81 38.91 -32.35
CA THR A 265 22.54 39.28 -33.74
C THR A 265 22.63 40.80 -33.83
N ALA A 266 23.85 41.31 -33.78
CA ALA A 266 24.17 42.72 -33.85
C ALA A 266 25.26 42.94 -34.91
N TYR A 267 25.07 42.39 -36.11
CA TYR A 267 25.71 42.86 -37.35
C TYR A 267 24.98 42.28 -38.56
N MET A 268 23.80 42.81 -38.89
CA MET A 268 23.28 42.80 -40.27
C MET A 268 22.32 43.99 -40.43
N GLN A 269 22.88 45.20 -40.52
CA GLN A 269 22.26 46.32 -41.23
C GLN A 269 23.31 47.41 -41.49
N SER A 270 24.08 47.20 -42.56
CA SER A 270 24.73 48.27 -43.32
C SER A 270 25.18 47.68 -44.66
N GLU A 271 24.31 47.78 -45.66
CA GLU A 271 24.55 48.39 -46.98
C GLU A 271 23.31 48.21 -47.87
#